data_AF-A0A8V5G1P6-F1
#
_entry.id   AF-A0A8V5G1P6-F1
#
_cell.length_a   1.000
_cell.length_b   1.000
_cell.length_c   1.000
_cell.angle_alpha   90.00
_cell.angle_beta   90.00
_cell.angle_gamma   90.00
#
_symmetry.space_group_name_H-M   'P 1'
#
loop_
_entity.id
_entity.type
_entity.pdbx_description
1 polymer ?
#
loop_
_entity_poly.entity_id
_entity_poly.type
_entity_poly.pdbx_seq_one_letter_code
_entity_poly.pdbx_strand_id
1 'polypeptide(L)'
;MRRSERRGPGEGPGKAALEERSLQHNGNGPNPGTIPGSGSNPSPGSNPGPGSGSGPGSNRGSGPGSGSNPGPGSSPGSGPGSSPGSGSNPGSGPGSNRGSGPGSSPGSGSNPGSGPGSNRGSGPGSSPGSGPGSSSGSGSNPGSGPSPGSGSNPGSGSNPGSGPGSIPGLRRSTESEVFDDGTNTFFWRAHTLTVLFILTCALGYVTLLEETPQDTAYNTKRGIVASILVFLCFGVTQAKDGPFSRPHPAYWRFWLCVSVVYELFLIFILFQTVQDGRQFMKYIDPHLGVPLPERDYGGNCLVYDPGNETDPFHNIWDKLDGFVPAHFFGWYLKTLMIRDWWMCMIISVMFEFLEYSLEHQLPNFSECWWDHWIMDVILCNGLGIYCGMKTLSWLSLKTYKWQGLWNIPTYKGKMKRIVFQFTPYSWVKFEWKPASSLRRWLAVCGIIFVFLLAELNTFYLKFVLWMPPEHYLVLLRLVFFVNVGGVAMREIYDFMDDPRFHKKLGQQAWLVAAITATEFLIVVKYDPYTLTLSLPFYITQCWILGIILVLTWTAWRFFIRDITLRYKEIRRQKQEHKHEKDKCLSNGDGHSAMLEEQNGSKLRERKL
;
A
#
# COMPACT_ATOMS: atom_id res chain seq x y z
N MET A 1 51.44 -50.74 -34.11
CA MET A 1 52.74 -50.70 -34.83
C MET A 1 53.34 -49.30 -34.72
N ARG A 2 54.66 -49.15 -34.93
CA ARG A 2 55.47 -47.94 -34.60
C ARG A 2 55.53 -46.88 -35.72
N ARG A 3 55.65 -45.60 -35.33
CA ARG A 3 56.60 -44.53 -35.76
C ARG A 3 56.01 -43.16 -35.33
N SER A 4 56.63 -42.24 -34.59
CA SER A 4 57.99 -41.62 -34.60
C SER A 4 58.24 -40.76 -35.86
N GLU A 5 58.74 -39.52 -35.83
CA GLU A 5 59.45 -38.77 -34.76
C GLU A 5 59.73 -37.28 -35.16
N ARG A 6 60.09 -36.41 -34.19
CA ARG A 6 60.79 -35.08 -34.32
C ARG A 6 59.96 -33.88 -34.86
N ARG A 7 60.20 -32.61 -34.48
CA ARG A 7 61.15 -31.97 -33.52
C ARG A 7 60.56 -30.62 -33.02
N GLY A 8 60.90 -30.17 -31.79
CA GLY A 8 60.58 -28.82 -31.26
C GLY A 8 61.63 -27.75 -31.64
N PRO A 9 61.77 -26.60 -30.92
CA PRO A 9 61.22 -26.25 -29.59
C PRO A 9 60.51 -24.86 -29.51
N GLY A 10 59.97 -24.50 -28.34
CA GLY A 10 59.48 -23.14 -28.06
C GLY A 10 58.51 -23.05 -26.87
N GLU A 11 59.06 -22.95 -25.67
CA GLU A 11 58.47 -22.49 -24.39
C GLU A 11 57.05 -22.92 -23.95
N GLY A 12 57.00 -23.49 -22.74
CA GLY A 12 55.79 -23.75 -21.97
C GLY A 12 56.10 -23.64 -20.47
N PRO A 13 55.35 -24.33 -19.60
CA PRO A 13 54.19 -23.70 -18.95
C PRO A 13 54.20 -23.88 -17.42
N GLY A 14 53.21 -23.32 -16.70
CA GLY A 14 53.06 -23.56 -15.26
C GLY A 14 51.65 -23.28 -14.73
N LYS A 15 50.96 -24.33 -14.26
CA LYS A 15 49.68 -24.24 -13.53
C LYS A 15 49.90 -24.50 -12.04
N ALA A 16 49.14 -23.76 -11.24
CA ALA A 16 48.44 -24.17 -10.01
C ALA A 16 49.20 -24.47 -8.71
N ALA A 17 48.53 -24.04 -7.64
CA ALA A 17 48.33 -24.69 -6.34
C ALA A 17 49.15 -24.22 -5.11
N LEU A 18 48.35 -23.87 -4.08
CA LEU A 18 48.51 -24.10 -2.64
C LEU A 18 49.28 -23.13 -1.72
N GLU A 19 48.65 -23.03 -0.55
CA GLU A 19 49.13 -22.78 0.82
C GLU A 19 49.46 -21.37 1.33
N GLU A 20 48.73 -21.03 2.40
CA GLU A 20 49.20 -20.12 3.45
C GLU A 20 50.49 -20.66 4.08
N ARG A 21 51.49 -19.79 4.25
CA ARG A 21 52.19 -19.74 5.55
C ARG A 21 52.84 -18.40 5.83
N SER A 22 52.75 -18.00 7.09
CA SER A 22 53.46 -16.87 7.69
C SER A 22 54.96 -17.13 7.86
N LEU A 23 55.79 -16.07 7.80
CA LEU A 23 56.76 -15.69 8.85
C LEU A 23 57.67 -14.50 8.45
N GLN A 24 57.62 -13.44 9.27
CA GLN A 24 58.71 -12.58 9.79
C GLN A 24 60.04 -12.37 9.01
N HIS A 25 60.49 -11.10 8.86
CA HIS A 25 61.69 -10.60 9.58
C HIS A 25 61.91 -9.07 9.63
N ASN A 26 62.35 -8.59 10.81
CA ASN A 26 63.23 -7.46 11.19
C ASN A 26 63.30 -6.10 10.45
N GLY A 27 63.42 -5.01 11.25
CA GLY A 27 64.43 -3.96 10.96
C GLY A 27 64.29 -2.56 11.60
N ASN A 28 64.78 -2.39 12.84
CA ASN A 28 65.31 -1.13 13.45
C ASN A 28 64.41 0.10 13.74
N GLY A 29 64.58 0.68 14.95
CA GLY A 29 64.07 1.99 15.39
C GLY A 29 65.03 3.16 15.13
N PRO A 30 64.92 4.31 15.85
CA PRO A 30 64.99 4.32 17.32
C PRO A 30 63.95 5.22 18.06
N ASN A 31 63.93 5.06 19.39
CA ASN A 31 63.16 5.82 20.39
C ASN A 31 64.09 6.84 21.09
N PRO A 32 63.61 7.87 21.85
CA PRO A 32 63.39 7.61 23.27
C PRO A 32 62.31 8.45 24.01
N GLY A 33 61.68 7.86 25.01
CA GLY A 33 60.89 8.53 26.06
C GLY A 33 60.65 7.61 27.25
N THR A 34 61.37 7.82 28.36
CA THR A 34 61.44 6.92 29.53
C THR A 34 60.45 7.27 30.65
N ILE A 35 59.93 6.26 31.36
CA ILE A 35 59.95 6.07 32.83
C ILE A 35 59.29 4.70 33.20
N PRO A 36 59.73 3.97 34.25
CA PRO A 36 59.45 2.52 34.37
C PRO A 36 58.56 2.08 35.54
N GLY A 37 58.06 0.83 35.48
CA GLY A 37 57.42 0.11 36.60
C GLY A 37 57.39 -1.41 36.33
N SER A 38 57.87 -2.22 37.28
CA SER A 38 58.24 -3.63 37.09
C SER A 38 57.19 -4.66 37.56
N GLY A 39 57.17 -5.84 36.92
CA GLY A 39 56.40 -7.03 37.33
C GLY A 39 56.88 -8.30 36.62
N SER A 40 56.95 -9.44 37.31
CA SER A 40 57.74 -10.63 36.92
C SER A 40 56.96 -11.81 36.30
N ASN A 41 57.70 -12.65 35.57
CA ASN A 41 57.31 -13.85 34.78
C ASN A 41 57.59 -15.16 35.61
N PRO A 42 57.56 -16.40 35.09
CA PRO A 42 56.54 -17.16 34.30
C PRO A 42 56.28 -18.62 34.82
N SER A 43 55.35 -19.39 34.22
CA SER A 43 55.59 -20.73 33.56
C SER A 43 54.39 -21.72 33.54
N PRO A 44 54.20 -22.54 32.47
CA PRO A 44 53.17 -23.60 32.36
C PRO A 44 53.72 -25.06 32.42
N GLY A 45 52.84 -26.08 32.42
CA GLY A 45 53.20 -27.53 32.44
C GLY A 45 52.41 -28.39 31.43
N SER A 46 52.87 -29.63 31.16
CA SER A 46 52.52 -30.45 29.97
C SER A 46 52.17 -31.95 30.23
N ASN A 47 51.58 -32.60 29.21
CA ASN A 47 51.21 -34.04 29.01
C ASN A 47 52.39 -35.05 29.15
N PRO A 48 52.29 -36.41 28.96
CA PRO A 48 51.24 -37.28 28.35
C PRO A 48 50.99 -38.71 28.97
N GLY A 49 50.17 -39.60 28.35
CA GLY A 49 50.31 -41.08 28.49
C GLY A 49 49.06 -41.96 28.18
N PRO A 50 49.17 -43.21 27.64
CA PRO A 50 48.05 -43.92 26.95
C PRO A 50 47.69 -45.36 27.43
N GLY A 51 46.69 -46.02 26.80
CA GLY A 51 46.39 -47.46 26.96
C GLY A 51 45.37 -48.03 25.95
N SER A 52 45.51 -49.31 25.54
CA SER A 52 44.76 -49.97 24.46
C SER A 52 44.36 -51.44 24.78
N GLY A 53 43.34 -51.99 24.10
CA GLY A 53 42.90 -53.40 24.27
C GLY A 53 41.84 -53.86 23.24
N SER A 54 41.78 -55.17 22.93
CA SER A 54 41.07 -55.75 21.76
C SER A 54 39.91 -56.71 22.13
N GLY A 55 39.04 -57.07 21.15
CA GLY A 55 37.83 -57.93 21.32
C GLY A 55 38.10 -59.45 21.41
N PRO A 56 37.23 -60.38 20.96
CA PRO A 56 35.91 -60.24 20.28
C PRO A 56 34.76 -61.08 20.92
N GLY A 57 33.54 -61.06 20.34
CA GLY A 57 32.48 -62.02 20.70
C GLY A 57 31.14 -61.81 19.99
N SER A 58 30.65 -62.84 19.29
CA SER A 58 29.36 -62.85 18.57
C SER A 58 28.36 -63.82 19.19
N ASN A 59 27.11 -63.42 19.42
CA ASN A 59 25.96 -64.34 19.31
C ASN A 59 24.60 -63.64 19.19
N ARG A 60 23.63 -64.39 18.66
CA ARG A 60 22.26 -63.97 18.29
C ARG A 60 21.29 -64.32 19.43
N GLY A 61 20.34 -63.45 19.78
CA GLY A 61 19.33 -63.74 20.80
C GLY A 61 18.15 -62.76 20.75
N SER A 62 16.94 -63.25 21.05
CA SER A 62 15.67 -62.55 20.78
C SER A 62 14.87 -62.26 22.05
N GLY A 63 14.07 -61.18 22.01
CA GLY A 63 12.88 -61.04 22.86
C GLY A 63 13.04 -60.22 24.15
N PRO A 64 11.92 -59.72 24.72
CA PRO A 64 11.95 -58.49 25.52
C PRO A 64 11.70 -58.69 27.02
N GLY A 65 12.13 -57.72 27.83
CA GLY A 65 11.90 -57.68 29.29
C GLY A 65 11.96 -56.25 29.84
N SER A 66 11.08 -55.96 30.80
CA SER A 66 10.77 -54.62 31.30
C SER A 66 11.63 -54.13 32.48
N GLY A 67 12.09 -52.88 32.40
CA GLY A 67 11.88 -51.83 33.43
C GLY A 67 12.71 -51.82 34.73
N SER A 68 13.22 -50.64 35.09
CA SER A 68 13.36 -50.18 36.49
C SER A 68 13.59 -48.66 36.58
N ASN A 69 12.88 -48.02 37.51
CA ASN A 69 12.93 -46.58 37.85
C ASN A 69 14.11 -46.28 38.83
N PRO A 70 14.50 -45.01 39.11
CA PRO A 70 13.85 -44.28 40.22
C PRO A 70 13.74 -42.72 40.09
N GLY A 71 12.75 -42.14 40.79
CA GLY A 71 12.64 -40.69 41.13
C GLY A 71 13.31 -40.36 42.49
N PRO A 72 12.84 -39.38 43.32
CA PRO A 72 11.67 -38.46 43.25
C PRO A 72 12.09 -36.94 43.24
N GLY A 73 11.23 -35.90 43.35
CA GLY A 73 9.75 -35.77 43.36
C GLY A 73 9.18 -35.01 44.59
N SER A 74 8.40 -33.92 44.42
CA SER A 74 7.67 -33.23 45.52
C SER A 74 6.27 -32.64 45.14
N SER A 75 5.38 -32.53 46.12
CA SER A 75 3.95 -32.04 46.11
C SER A 75 3.68 -31.26 47.42
N PRO A 76 2.45 -30.88 47.91
CA PRO A 76 1.04 -30.86 47.40
C PRO A 76 0.43 -29.40 47.46
N GLY A 77 -0.88 -29.07 47.39
CA GLY A 77 -2.16 -29.77 47.12
C GLY A 77 -3.24 -29.63 48.23
N SER A 78 -4.44 -29.06 47.94
CA SER A 78 -5.64 -29.06 48.84
C SER A 78 -7.00 -28.96 48.11
N GLY A 79 -8.02 -29.74 48.57
CA GLY A 79 -9.42 -29.80 48.09
C GLY A 79 -10.42 -29.19 49.10
N PRO A 80 -11.65 -29.73 49.36
CA PRO A 80 -12.26 -31.03 48.95
C PRO A 80 -13.70 -30.93 48.32
N GLY A 81 -14.17 -31.95 47.59
CA GLY A 81 -15.20 -32.93 48.04
C GLY A 81 -16.50 -32.85 47.19
N SER A 82 -17.49 -33.76 47.20
CA SER A 82 -17.64 -35.14 47.73
C SER A 82 -18.84 -35.88 47.03
N SER A 83 -19.25 -37.09 47.47
CA SER A 83 -20.46 -37.83 47.02
C SER A 83 -20.92 -38.85 48.09
N PRO A 84 -22.15 -39.40 48.04
CA PRO A 84 -22.32 -40.85 48.33
C PRO A 84 -23.54 -41.60 47.68
N GLY A 85 -23.30 -42.82 47.17
CA GLY A 85 -23.92 -44.06 47.70
C GLY A 85 -25.26 -44.67 47.19
N SER A 86 -25.17 -45.94 46.72
CA SER A 86 -26.00 -47.11 47.14
C SER A 86 -27.38 -47.43 46.53
N GLY A 87 -27.64 -48.72 46.21
CA GLY A 87 -29.00 -49.32 46.07
C GLY A 87 -29.13 -50.54 45.12
N SER A 88 -29.91 -51.57 45.48
CA SER A 88 -29.99 -52.88 44.78
C SER A 88 -31.43 -53.44 44.57
N ASN A 89 -31.58 -54.42 43.65
CA ASN A 89 -32.84 -55.12 43.25
C ASN A 89 -33.56 -55.88 44.39
N PRO A 90 -34.88 -56.15 44.27
CA PRO A 90 -35.37 -57.44 43.75
C PRO A 90 -36.61 -57.33 42.81
N GLY A 91 -37.01 -58.42 42.13
CA GLY A 91 -38.02 -58.38 41.03
C GLY A 91 -39.11 -59.47 41.03
N SER A 92 -39.87 -59.60 39.94
CA SER A 92 -40.86 -60.67 39.65
C SER A 92 -41.12 -60.79 38.14
N GLY A 93 -41.20 -62.00 37.57
CA GLY A 93 -41.48 -62.27 36.14
C GLY A 93 -42.97 -62.52 35.84
N PRO A 94 -43.37 -63.31 34.80
CA PRO A 94 -42.56 -64.11 33.86
C PRO A 94 -42.99 -64.03 32.36
N GLY A 95 -42.34 -64.78 31.45
CA GLY A 95 -42.94 -65.19 30.17
C GLY A 95 -41.99 -65.31 28.96
N SER A 96 -41.97 -66.48 28.30
CA SER A 96 -41.22 -66.72 27.05
C SER A 96 -41.95 -67.70 26.10
N ASN A 97 -42.12 -67.32 24.81
CA ASN A 97 -41.92 -68.16 23.61
C ASN A 97 -42.55 -67.60 22.30
N ARG A 98 -41.90 -67.96 21.17
CA ARG A 98 -42.33 -68.28 19.77
C ARG A 98 -43.76 -67.93 19.29
N GLY A 99 -44.02 -67.66 17.99
CA GLY A 99 -43.23 -67.74 16.73
C GLY A 99 -43.81 -66.78 15.66
N SER A 100 -43.43 -66.77 14.37
CA SER A 100 -43.00 -67.86 13.47
C SER A 100 -42.21 -67.34 12.24
N GLY A 101 -41.35 -68.17 11.62
CA GLY A 101 -40.89 -68.00 10.22
C GLY A 101 -41.78 -68.76 9.22
N PRO A 102 -41.40 -69.01 7.94
CA PRO A 102 -40.13 -68.75 7.21
C PRO A 102 -40.34 -67.74 6.01
N GLY A 103 -39.46 -67.50 5.03
CA GLY A 103 -38.06 -67.89 4.73
C GLY A 103 -37.66 -67.65 3.24
N SER A 104 -36.38 -67.92 2.91
CA SER A 104 -35.78 -68.18 1.56
C SER A 104 -36.04 -67.26 0.35
N SER A 105 -34.97 -66.71 -0.24
CA SER A 105 -34.88 -66.26 -1.65
C SER A 105 -34.99 -67.45 -2.63
N PRO A 106 -35.40 -67.26 -3.90
CA PRO A 106 -34.41 -66.99 -4.98
C PRO A 106 -34.94 -66.25 -6.25
N GLY A 107 -34.03 -65.90 -7.19
CA GLY A 107 -34.33 -66.05 -8.64
C GLY A 107 -34.49 -64.80 -9.54
N SER A 108 -33.40 -64.45 -10.25
CA SER A 108 -33.26 -64.22 -11.71
C SER A 108 -34.38 -63.63 -12.61
N GLY A 109 -33.99 -62.66 -13.47
CA GLY A 109 -34.66 -62.27 -14.74
C GLY A 109 -34.48 -60.77 -15.08
N SER A 110 -33.50 -60.33 -15.90
CA SER A 110 -33.36 -60.42 -17.37
C SER A 110 -33.85 -59.18 -18.15
N ASN A 111 -32.90 -58.44 -18.75
CA ASN A 111 -33.08 -57.52 -19.91
C ASN A 111 -33.60 -58.30 -21.16
N PRO A 112 -33.94 -57.69 -22.33
CA PRO A 112 -33.78 -56.28 -22.78
C PRO A 112 -35.03 -55.66 -23.48
N GLY A 113 -34.91 -54.43 -23.99
CA GLY A 113 -35.91 -53.83 -24.90
C GLY A 113 -35.46 -52.52 -25.55
N SER A 114 -34.89 -52.59 -26.76
CA SER A 114 -34.43 -51.44 -27.57
C SER A 114 -35.43 -51.03 -28.66
N GLY A 115 -35.55 -49.74 -28.96
CA GLY A 115 -36.38 -49.24 -30.07
C GLY A 115 -36.43 -47.70 -30.17
N PRO A 116 -36.08 -47.07 -31.32
CA PRO A 116 -36.00 -45.61 -31.46
C PRO A 116 -37.26 -44.98 -32.10
N GLY A 117 -37.44 -43.66 -31.95
CA GLY A 117 -38.53 -42.94 -32.62
C GLY A 117 -38.36 -41.41 -32.66
N SER A 118 -38.02 -40.88 -33.83
CA SER A 118 -37.97 -39.45 -34.14
C SER A 118 -39.22 -39.00 -34.89
N ASN A 119 -39.86 -37.87 -34.49
CA ASN A 119 -40.09 -36.70 -35.36
C ASN A 119 -41.14 -35.67 -34.87
N ARG A 120 -40.84 -34.43 -35.28
CA ARG A 120 -41.68 -33.24 -35.49
C ARG A 120 -43.19 -33.39 -35.73
N GLY A 121 -43.91 -32.43 -35.13
CA GLY A 121 -45.11 -31.73 -35.65
C GLY A 121 -45.52 -30.68 -34.60
N SER A 122 -45.62 -29.37 -34.82
CA SER A 122 -46.17 -28.54 -35.92
C SER A 122 -47.70 -28.58 -36.01
N GLY A 123 -48.39 -27.64 -35.33
CA GLY A 123 -49.85 -27.43 -35.44
C GLY A 123 -50.38 -26.43 -34.39
N PRO A 124 -51.00 -25.29 -34.76
CA PRO A 124 -51.38 -24.22 -33.82
C PRO A 124 -52.90 -24.07 -33.59
N GLY A 125 -53.26 -23.41 -32.48
CA GLY A 125 -54.60 -22.99 -32.06
C GLY A 125 -54.57 -22.64 -30.56
N SER A 126 -55.36 -21.72 -30.00
CA SER A 126 -56.52 -21.00 -30.55
C SER A 126 -56.82 -19.70 -29.78
N SER A 127 -57.70 -18.88 -30.38
CA SER A 127 -58.22 -17.56 -29.98
C SER A 127 -58.95 -17.49 -28.59
N PRO A 128 -59.33 -16.28 -28.11
CA PRO A 128 -59.41 -15.96 -26.68
C PRO A 128 -60.83 -16.00 -26.07
N GLY A 129 -60.89 -15.83 -24.73
CA GLY A 129 -62.14 -15.62 -23.98
C GLY A 129 -62.03 -14.50 -22.95
N SER A 130 -62.90 -13.51 -23.06
CA SER A 130 -62.99 -12.32 -22.19
C SER A 130 -64.01 -12.53 -21.06
N GLY A 131 -63.77 -11.98 -19.86
CA GLY A 131 -64.77 -11.99 -18.77
C GLY A 131 -64.30 -11.14 -17.57
N PRO A 132 -65.17 -10.31 -16.94
CA PRO A 132 -64.74 -9.24 -16.04
C PRO A 132 -64.72 -9.66 -14.55
N GLY A 133 -63.98 -8.91 -13.74
CA GLY A 133 -63.94 -9.11 -12.28
C GLY A 133 -64.78 -8.10 -11.50
N SER A 134 -65.14 -8.47 -10.27
CA SER A 134 -65.47 -7.54 -9.18
C SER A 134 -65.65 -8.26 -7.83
N SER A 135 -64.78 -7.97 -6.86
CA SER A 135 -65.10 -8.05 -5.42
C SER A 135 -64.00 -7.39 -4.59
N SER A 136 -64.36 -6.40 -3.79
CA SER A 136 -63.46 -5.67 -2.89
C SER A 136 -63.26 -6.41 -1.56
N GLY A 137 -62.06 -6.33 -0.97
CA GLY A 137 -61.77 -6.83 0.39
C GLY A 137 -60.59 -6.07 1.00
N SER A 138 -60.77 -5.49 2.19
CA SER A 138 -59.81 -4.58 2.81
C SER A 138 -58.83 -5.29 3.76
N GLY A 139 -57.57 -4.85 3.83
CA GLY A 139 -56.54 -5.45 4.68
C GLY A 139 -55.22 -4.65 4.76
N SER A 140 -55.18 -3.69 5.69
CA SER A 140 -54.02 -3.01 6.31
C SER A 140 -52.58 -3.19 5.77
N ASN A 141 -52.01 -2.06 5.32
CA ASN A 141 -50.60 -1.60 5.29
C ASN A 141 -49.58 -2.19 6.30
N PRO A 142 -48.24 -1.92 6.12
CA PRO A 142 -47.47 -1.71 4.88
C PRO A 142 -46.08 -2.42 4.88
N GLY A 143 -45.41 -2.53 3.73
CA GLY A 143 -44.04 -3.10 3.69
C GLY A 143 -43.45 -3.35 2.30
N SER A 144 -43.63 -2.42 1.36
CA SER A 144 -43.32 -2.64 -0.06
C SER A 144 -41.85 -2.48 -0.44
N GLY A 145 -41.23 -3.59 -0.83
CA GLY A 145 -40.25 -3.68 -1.94
C GLY A 145 -40.55 -4.99 -2.68
N PRO A 146 -40.59 -5.02 -4.03
CA PRO A 146 -39.36 -4.91 -4.82
C PRO A 146 -39.51 -4.19 -6.18
N SER A 147 -38.43 -4.19 -6.99
CA SER A 147 -38.40 -3.90 -8.45
C SER A 147 -39.12 -5.01 -9.27
N PRO A 148 -39.14 -5.04 -10.65
CA PRO A 148 -38.59 -4.10 -11.65
C PRO A 148 -39.45 -3.84 -12.93
N GLY A 149 -39.01 -2.90 -13.79
CA GLY A 149 -38.81 -3.18 -15.23
C GLY A 149 -39.86 -2.77 -16.30
N SER A 150 -39.32 -2.32 -17.45
CA SER A 150 -39.98 -2.04 -18.76
C SER A 150 -40.96 -0.86 -18.85
N GLY A 151 -41.01 -0.04 -19.92
CA GLY A 151 -40.06 0.15 -21.02
C GLY A 151 -40.70 0.34 -22.40
N SER A 152 -40.93 1.59 -22.83
CA SER A 152 -41.20 1.93 -24.26
C SER A 152 -41.15 3.44 -24.54
N ASN A 153 -40.26 3.85 -25.45
CA ASN A 153 -40.34 5.11 -26.23
C ASN A 153 -41.40 4.94 -27.35
N PRO A 154 -42.02 6.00 -27.93
CA PRO A 154 -41.29 7.07 -28.64
C PRO A 154 -41.92 8.49 -28.63
N GLY A 155 -41.17 9.48 -29.15
CA GLY A 155 -41.72 10.81 -29.47
C GLY A 155 -40.65 11.86 -29.77
N SER A 156 -40.34 12.07 -31.05
CA SER A 156 -39.43 13.14 -31.49
C SER A 156 -40.15 14.50 -31.49
N GLY A 157 -39.47 15.58 -31.07
CA GLY A 157 -40.07 16.92 -30.95
C GLY A 157 -39.01 18.01 -30.85
N SER A 158 -38.56 18.50 -31.99
CA SER A 158 -37.61 19.62 -32.11
C SER A 158 -38.31 20.98 -32.13
N ASN A 159 -37.88 21.93 -31.32
CA ASN A 159 -37.96 23.36 -31.63
C ASN A 159 -37.04 24.20 -30.72
N PRO A 160 -36.38 25.26 -31.23
CA PRO A 160 -35.59 26.20 -30.44
C PRO A 160 -36.45 27.37 -29.93
N GLY A 161 -36.18 27.85 -28.72
CA GLY A 161 -36.87 29.02 -28.13
C GLY A 161 -35.97 29.78 -27.15
N SER A 162 -35.70 31.04 -27.46
CA SER A 162 -34.77 31.92 -26.73
C SER A 162 -35.44 32.64 -25.55
N GLY A 163 -34.75 32.73 -24.41
CA GLY A 163 -35.16 33.59 -23.28
C GLY A 163 -34.12 33.60 -22.14
N PRO A 164 -33.62 34.76 -21.68
CA PRO A 164 -32.54 34.81 -20.69
C PRO A 164 -33.07 34.78 -19.24
N GLY A 165 -32.49 33.93 -18.39
CA GLY A 165 -32.85 33.80 -16.98
C GLY A 165 -31.66 33.46 -16.06
N SER A 166 -31.22 34.47 -15.31
CA SER A 166 -30.44 34.43 -14.04
C SER A 166 -29.74 33.12 -13.61
N ILE A 167 -28.40 33.17 -13.55
CA ILE A 167 -27.52 32.16 -12.95
C ILE A 167 -27.64 32.12 -11.41
N PRO A 168 -27.62 30.92 -10.81
CA PRO A 168 -26.71 30.68 -9.69
C PRO A 168 -25.86 29.40 -9.89
N GLY A 169 -24.53 29.58 -9.90
CA GLY A 169 -23.61 28.55 -9.36
C GLY A 169 -23.41 27.24 -10.11
N LEU A 170 -23.69 27.11 -11.41
CA LEU A 170 -23.29 25.91 -12.15
C LEU A 170 -21.77 25.90 -12.38
N ARG A 171 -21.04 25.00 -11.70
CA ARG A 171 -19.67 24.63 -12.09
C ARG A 171 -19.72 24.18 -13.56
N ARG A 172 -19.14 24.96 -14.47
CA ARG A 172 -18.76 24.45 -15.80
C ARG A 172 -17.60 23.48 -15.61
N SER A 173 -17.92 22.24 -15.24
CA SER A 173 -17.02 21.11 -15.48
C SER A 173 -16.67 21.14 -16.97
N THR A 174 -15.40 21.33 -17.27
CA THR A 174 -14.84 21.08 -18.61
C THR A 174 -14.63 19.58 -18.81
N GLU A 175 -15.60 18.79 -18.37
CA GLU A 175 -15.75 17.41 -18.78
C GLU A 175 -16.35 17.46 -20.18
N SER A 176 -15.51 17.15 -21.17
CA SER A 176 -16.00 16.88 -22.51
C SER A 176 -16.91 15.66 -22.43
N GLU A 177 -18.16 15.81 -22.83
CA GLU A 177 -19.04 14.65 -23.06
C GLU A 177 -18.45 13.85 -24.22
N VAL A 178 -18.29 12.54 -24.02
CA VAL A 178 -17.72 11.64 -25.03
C VAL A 178 -18.83 11.18 -25.95
N PHE A 179 -18.67 11.40 -27.25
CA PHE A 179 -19.43 10.67 -28.24
C PHE A 179 -18.85 9.25 -28.36
N ASP A 180 -19.54 8.25 -27.80
CA ASP A 180 -19.22 6.85 -27.98
C ASP A 180 -19.81 6.35 -29.31
N ASP A 181 -18.97 5.72 -30.14
CA ASP A 181 -19.36 5.11 -31.41
C ASP A 181 -19.99 3.71 -31.25
N GLY A 182 -20.31 3.33 -30.01
CA GLY A 182 -20.84 2.01 -29.63
C GLY A 182 -19.75 0.98 -29.36
N THR A 183 -18.50 1.26 -29.75
CA THR A 183 -17.38 0.36 -29.51
C THR A 183 -16.90 0.43 -28.06
N ASN A 184 -16.94 1.60 -27.40
CA ASN A 184 -16.52 1.67 -26.00
C ASN A 184 -17.55 1.01 -25.08
N THR A 185 -18.85 1.09 -25.37
CA THR A 185 -19.90 0.53 -24.52
C THR A 185 -19.86 -0.99 -24.35
N PHE A 186 -19.28 -1.75 -25.30
CA PHE A 186 -18.97 -3.17 -25.11
C PHE A 186 -17.70 -3.34 -24.27
N PHE A 187 -16.55 -2.86 -24.78
CA PHE A 187 -15.24 -3.13 -24.17
C PHE A 187 -15.07 -2.57 -22.74
N TRP A 188 -15.77 -1.48 -22.40
CA TRP A 188 -15.67 -0.82 -21.09
C TRP A 188 -16.68 -1.34 -20.06
N ARG A 189 -17.58 -2.26 -20.46
CA ARG A 189 -18.58 -2.86 -19.57
C ARG A 189 -18.05 -4.17 -18.97
N ALA A 190 -18.30 -4.38 -17.68
CA ALA A 190 -18.00 -5.66 -17.05
C ALA A 190 -18.90 -6.79 -17.59
N HIS A 191 -18.31 -7.77 -18.27
CA HIS A 191 -19.01 -8.96 -18.77
C HIS A 191 -19.18 -10.02 -17.67
N THR A 192 -19.97 -9.70 -16.65
CA THR A 192 -20.13 -10.52 -15.44
C THR A 192 -20.52 -11.98 -15.73
N LEU A 193 -21.49 -12.22 -16.61
CA LEU A 193 -21.93 -13.57 -16.99
C LEU A 193 -20.85 -14.37 -17.74
N THR A 194 -20.10 -13.72 -18.65
CA THR A 194 -19.02 -14.36 -19.41
C THR A 194 -17.87 -14.76 -18.48
N VAL A 195 -17.48 -13.87 -17.55
CA VAL A 195 -16.45 -14.17 -16.55
C VAL A 195 -16.90 -15.28 -15.61
N LEU A 196 -18.17 -15.27 -15.16
CA LEU A 196 -18.73 -16.35 -14.35
C LEU A 196 -18.68 -17.70 -15.09
N PHE A 197 -19.13 -17.75 -16.35
CA PHE A 197 -19.08 -18.96 -17.16
C PHE A 197 -17.65 -19.51 -17.31
N ILE A 198 -16.69 -18.66 -17.67
CA ILE A 198 -15.28 -19.05 -17.81
C ILE A 198 -14.73 -19.57 -16.47
N LEU A 199 -15.05 -18.91 -15.36
CA LEU A 199 -14.58 -19.30 -14.03
C LEU A 199 -15.18 -20.64 -13.59
N THR A 200 -16.47 -20.87 -13.83
CA THR A 200 -17.12 -22.18 -13.59
C THR A 200 -16.53 -23.28 -14.48
N CYS A 201 -16.28 -23.01 -15.76
CA CYS A 201 -15.63 -23.97 -16.66
C CYS A 201 -14.19 -24.29 -16.24
N ALA A 202 -13.42 -23.30 -15.79
CA ALA A 202 -12.06 -23.51 -15.28
C ALA A 202 -12.05 -24.36 -14.01
N LEU A 203 -12.95 -24.08 -13.04
CA LEU A 203 -13.11 -24.93 -11.86
C LEU A 203 -13.57 -26.35 -12.23
N GLY A 204 -14.47 -26.50 -13.22
CA GLY A 204 -14.88 -27.79 -13.77
C GLY A 204 -13.71 -28.56 -14.41
N TYR A 205 -12.84 -27.88 -15.14
CA TYR A 205 -11.62 -28.48 -15.71
C TYR A 205 -10.68 -29.00 -14.60
N VAL A 206 -10.33 -28.14 -13.63
CA VAL A 206 -9.40 -28.48 -12.53
C VAL A 206 -9.95 -29.62 -11.65
N THR A 207 -11.28 -29.74 -11.53
CA THR A 207 -11.92 -30.79 -10.70
C THR A 207 -12.18 -32.10 -11.43
N LEU A 208 -12.36 -32.09 -12.75
CA LEU A 208 -12.76 -33.28 -13.53
C LEU A 208 -11.65 -33.84 -14.44
N LEU A 209 -10.64 -33.04 -14.79
CA LEU A 209 -9.65 -33.39 -15.82
C LEU A 209 -8.19 -33.24 -15.37
N GLU A 210 -7.91 -32.54 -14.27
CA GLU A 210 -6.55 -32.36 -13.76
C GLU A 210 -6.26 -33.36 -12.62
N GLU A 211 -5.31 -34.27 -12.82
CA GLU A 211 -4.87 -35.19 -11.77
C GLU A 211 -4.16 -34.43 -10.64
N THR A 212 -4.51 -34.73 -9.39
CA THR A 212 -3.92 -34.07 -8.21
C THR A 212 -2.62 -34.75 -7.77
N PRO A 213 -1.46 -34.07 -7.79
CA PRO A 213 -0.21 -34.63 -7.28
C PRO A 213 -0.31 -34.93 -5.77
N GLN A 214 0.43 -35.93 -5.29
CA GLN A 214 0.53 -36.26 -3.86
C GLN A 214 1.54 -35.35 -3.12
N ASP A 215 1.40 -34.03 -3.30
CA ASP A 215 2.20 -33.00 -2.63
C ASP A 215 1.27 -31.97 -1.96
N THR A 216 1.22 -32.01 -0.63
CA THR A 216 0.40 -31.11 0.19
C THR A 216 0.82 -29.65 0.06
N ALA A 217 2.13 -29.37 -0.06
CA ALA A 217 2.64 -28.00 -0.16
C ALA A 217 2.29 -27.40 -1.52
N TYR A 218 2.49 -28.15 -2.60
CA TYR A 218 2.08 -27.76 -3.95
C TYR A 218 0.56 -27.53 -4.04
N ASN A 219 -0.25 -28.49 -3.57
CA ASN A 219 -1.71 -28.40 -3.64
C ASN A 219 -2.24 -27.21 -2.84
N THR A 220 -1.69 -26.95 -1.66
CA THR A 220 -2.05 -25.79 -0.83
C THR A 220 -1.69 -24.47 -1.55
N LYS A 221 -0.53 -24.40 -2.22
CA LYS A 221 -0.09 -23.19 -2.96
C LYS A 221 -1.02 -22.93 -4.14
N ARG A 222 -1.35 -23.97 -4.90
CA ARG A 222 -2.31 -23.92 -6.01
C ARG A 222 -3.70 -23.47 -5.53
N GLY A 223 -4.18 -24.01 -4.41
CA GLY A 223 -5.49 -23.66 -3.82
C GLY A 223 -5.58 -22.21 -3.34
N ILE A 224 -4.54 -21.69 -2.66
CA ILE A 224 -4.46 -20.29 -2.24
C ILE A 224 -4.43 -19.36 -3.46
N VAL A 225 -3.57 -19.64 -4.45
CA VAL A 225 -3.47 -18.85 -5.68
C VAL A 225 -4.79 -18.84 -6.45
N ALA A 226 -5.45 -20.00 -6.60
CA ALA A 226 -6.77 -20.09 -7.24
C ALA A 226 -7.83 -19.25 -6.49
N SER A 227 -7.84 -19.30 -5.15
CA SER A 227 -8.77 -18.51 -4.32
C SER A 227 -8.56 -17.01 -4.50
N ILE A 228 -7.30 -16.55 -4.53
CA ILE A 228 -6.95 -15.15 -4.81
C ILE A 228 -7.38 -14.75 -6.22
N LEU A 229 -7.11 -15.57 -7.24
CA LEU A 229 -7.51 -15.29 -8.62
C LEU A 229 -9.03 -15.17 -8.77
N VAL A 230 -9.80 -16.08 -8.15
CA VAL A 230 -11.28 -16.01 -8.12
C VAL A 230 -11.76 -14.72 -7.46
N PHE A 231 -11.17 -14.34 -6.32
CA PHE A 231 -11.49 -13.06 -5.65
C PHE A 231 -11.17 -11.84 -6.52
N LEU A 232 -10.01 -11.83 -7.19
CA LEU A 232 -9.62 -10.75 -8.10
C LEU A 232 -10.55 -10.66 -9.32
N CYS A 233 -10.95 -11.79 -9.92
CA CYS A 233 -11.92 -11.80 -11.02
C CYS A 233 -13.31 -11.29 -10.59
N PHE A 234 -13.79 -11.72 -9.41
CA PHE A 234 -15.02 -11.20 -8.82
C PHE A 234 -14.91 -9.69 -8.56
N GLY A 235 -13.84 -9.26 -7.91
CA GLY A 235 -13.60 -7.86 -7.56
C GLY A 235 -13.50 -6.94 -8.77
N VAL A 236 -12.74 -7.33 -9.81
CA VAL A 236 -12.65 -6.58 -11.07
C VAL A 236 -14.02 -6.40 -11.75
N THR A 237 -14.89 -7.40 -11.69
CA THR A 237 -16.21 -7.33 -12.32
C THR A 237 -17.25 -6.59 -11.49
N GLN A 238 -17.21 -6.69 -10.15
CA GLN A 238 -18.24 -6.17 -9.24
C GLN A 238 -17.89 -4.88 -8.49
N ALA A 239 -16.60 -4.54 -8.33
CA ALA A 239 -16.20 -3.33 -7.64
C ALA A 239 -16.66 -2.06 -8.36
N LYS A 240 -16.92 -1.01 -7.59
CA LYS A 240 -17.28 0.32 -8.11
C LYS A 240 -16.06 1.01 -8.70
N ASP A 241 -16.27 1.75 -9.77
CA ASP A 241 -15.22 2.57 -10.39
C ASP A 241 -14.70 3.64 -9.43
N GLY A 242 -13.38 3.78 -9.39
CA GLY A 242 -12.71 4.88 -8.71
C GLY A 242 -12.64 6.15 -9.57
N PRO A 243 -11.92 7.19 -9.13
CA PRO A 243 -11.81 8.45 -9.86
C PRO A 243 -10.98 8.36 -11.15
N PHE A 244 -10.31 7.23 -11.43
CA PHE A 244 -9.51 7.02 -12.64
C PHE A 244 -10.23 6.04 -13.59
N SER A 245 -10.39 6.45 -14.85
CA SER A 245 -11.01 5.60 -15.89
C SER A 245 -9.97 4.94 -16.82
N ARG A 246 -8.77 5.52 -16.96
CA ARG A 246 -7.72 5.09 -17.91
C ARG A 246 -6.51 4.49 -17.20
N PRO A 247 -5.86 3.43 -17.72
CA PRO A 247 -6.01 2.87 -19.07
C PRO A 247 -7.35 2.14 -19.29
N HIS A 248 -7.90 1.54 -18.24
CA HIS A 248 -9.24 0.93 -18.23
C HIS A 248 -9.80 0.88 -16.80
N PRO A 249 -11.13 0.94 -16.54
CA PRO A 249 -11.65 0.92 -15.18
C PRO A 249 -11.38 -0.41 -14.46
N ALA A 250 -11.40 -1.52 -15.20
CA ALA A 250 -11.01 -2.85 -14.70
C ALA A 250 -9.58 -2.88 -14.10
N TYR A 251 -8.65 -2.06 -14.62
CA TYR A 251 -7.29 -1.95 -14.10
C TYR A 251 -7.26 -1.35 -12.68
N TRP A 252 -8.08 -0.32 -12.43
CA TRP A 252 -8.15 0.33 -11.13
C TRP A 252 -8.96 -0.48 -10.11
N ARG A 253 -9.99 -1.20 -10.58
CA ARG A 253 -10.68 -2.21 -9.76
C ARG A 253 -9.76 -3.37 -9.40
N PHE A 254 -8.92 -3.84 -10.33
CA PHE A 254 -7.90 -4.85 -10.05
C PHE A 254 -6.98 -4.41 -8.92
N TRP A 255 -6.39 -3.21 -9.02
CA TRP A 255 -5.53 -2.69 -7.96
C TRP A 255 -6.25 -2.48 -6.62
N LEU A 256 -7.55 -2.13 -6.61
CA LEU A 256 -8.35 -2.08 -5.38
C LEU A 256 -8.46 -3.46 -4.72
N CYS A 257 -8.69 -4.51 -5.52
CA CYS A 257 -8.80 -5.86 -5.00
C CYS A 257 -7.43 -6.42 -4.59
N VAL A 258 -6.34 -6.04 -5.27
CA VAL A 258 -4.97 -6.30 -4.81
C VAL A 258 -4.69 -5.61 -3.47
N SER A 259 -5.13 -4.36 -3.25
CA SER A 259 -5.02 -3.71 -1.92
C SER A 259 -5.70 -4.53 -0.83
N VAL A 260 -6.90 -5.07 -1.08
CA VAL A 260 -7.62 -5.91 -0.11
C VAL A 260 -6.89 -7.23 0.14
N VAL A 261 -6.39 -7.91 -0.90
CA VAL A 261 -5.60 -9.15 -0.75
C VAL A 261 -4.30 -8.88 0.02
N TYR A 262 -3.63 -7.76 -0.25
CA TYR A 262 -2.41 -7.38 0.44
C TYR A 262 -2.67 -7.06 1.92
N GLU A 263 -3.74 -6.32 2.25
CA GLU A 263 -4.13 -6.07 3.64
C GLU A 263 -4.48 -7.36 4.39
N LEU A 264 -5.23 -8.28 3.77
CA LEU A 264 -5.52 -9.59 4.37
C LEU A 264 -4.25 -10.43 4.60
N PHE A 265 -3.28 -10.36 3.68
CA PHE A 265 -1.98 -10.99 3.83
C PHE A 265 -1.16 -10.35 4.97
N LEU A 266 -1.11 -9.02 5.05
CA LEU A 266 -0.45 -8.31 6.14
C LEU A 266 -1.07 -8.63 7.50
N ILE A 267 -2.41 -8.68 7.60
CA ILE A 267 -3.10 -9.12 8.82
C ILE A 267 -2.70 -10.57 9.17
N PHE A 268 -2.67 -11.49 8.20
CA PHE A 268 -2.21 -12.86 8.45
C PHE A 268 -0.77 -12.90 9.00
N ILE A 269 0.15 -12.13 8.41
CA ILE A 269 1.54 -12.00 8.85
C ILE A 269 1.59 -11.37 10.26
N LEU A 270 0.81 -10.32 10.53
CA LEU A 270 0.75 -9.65 11.83
C LEU A 270 0.36 -10.61 12.98
N PHE A 271 -0.40 -11.67 12.71
CA PHE A 271 -0.75 -12.68 13.71
C PHE A 271 0.31 -13.78 13.94
N GLN A 272 1.33 -13.92 13.08
CA GLN A 272 2.40 -14.92 13.26
C GLN A 272 3.39 -14.54 14.38
N THR A 273 4.23 -15.48 14.81
CA THR A 273 5.46 -15.14 15.56
C THR A 273 6.53 -14.60 14.59
N VAL A 274 7.61 -13.99 15.10
CA VAL A 274 8.71 -13.47 14.26
C VAL A 274 9.34 -14.59 13.42
N GLN A 275 9.52 -15.75 14.05
CA GLN A 275 10.10 -16.95 13.46
C GLN A 275 9.15 -17.55 12.42
N ASP A 276 7.87 -17.72 12.76
CA ASP A 276 6.86 -18.28 11.85
C ASP A 276 6.65 -17.36 10.63
N GLY A 277 6.62 -16.04 10.83
CA GLY A 277 6.54 -15.06 9.74
C GLY A 277 7.73 -15.15 8.79
N ARG A 278 8.96 -15.20 9.33
CA ARG A 278 10.20 -15.38 8.54
C ARG A 278 10.23 -16.74 7.81
N GLN A 279 9.79 -17.82 8.45
CA GLN A 279 9.72 -19.13 7.79
C GLN A 279 8.57 -19.20 6.76
N PHE A 280 7.46 -18.49 6.97
CA PHE A 280 6.37 -18.40 5.99
C PHE A 280 6.85 -17.80 4.67
N MET A 281 7.80 -16.86 4.69
CA MET A 281 8.38 -16.29 3.47
C MET A 281 8.99 -17.35 2.54
N LYS A 282 9.46 -18.49 3.06
CA LYS A 282 9.96 -19.64 2.26
C LYS A 282 8.89 -20.26 1.36
N TYR A 283 7.63 -20.12 1.73
CA TYR A 283 6.49 -20.60 0.95
C TYR A 283 6.26 -19.76 -0.31
N ILE A 284 6.63 -18.48 -0.25
CA ILE A 284 6.62 -17.55 -1.38
C ILE A 284 7.85 -17.83 -2.25
N ASP A 285 9.04 -17.75 -1.67
CA ASP A 285 10.34 -17.99 -2.31
C ASP A 285 11.26 -18.84 -1.39
N PRO A 286 11.72 -20.04 -1.80
CA PRO A 286 12.56 -20.92 -0.98
C PRO A 286 13.88 -20.31 -0.49
N HIS A 287 14.38 -19.24 -1.11
CA HIS A 287 15.62 -18.57 -0.72
C HIS A 287 15.47 -17.58 0.44
N LEU A 288 14.23 -17.25 0.86
CA LEU A 288 13.96 -16.35 1.98
C LEU A 288 14.03 -17.05 3.35
N GLY A 289 13.80 -16.30 4.44
CA GLY A 289 13.73 -16.86 5.79
C GLY A 289 15.08 -17.34 6.34
N VAL A 290 16.17 -16.74 5.84
CA VAL A 290 17.55 -16.84 6.35
C VAL A 290 18.05 -15.44 6.73
N PRO A 291 18.86 -15.27 7.79
CA PRO A 291 19.46 -13.97 8.12
C PRO A 291 20.32 -13.46 6.96
N LEU A 292 20.32 -12.15 6.75
CA LEU A 292 21.14 -11.48 5.75
C LEU A 292 22.30 -10.74 6.43
N PRO A 293 23.49 -10.67 5.82
CA PRO A 293 24.53 -9.76 6.27
C PRO A 293 24.07 -8.32 6.03
N GLU A 294 24.15 -7.48 7.07
CA GLU A 294 23.86 -6.06 6.96
C GLU A 294 24.98 -5.35 6.17
N ARG A 295 24.59 -4.43 5.29
CA ARG A 295 25.53 -3.64 4.48
C ARG A 295 25.40 -2.18 4.87
N ASP A 296 26.50 -1.66 5.41
CA ASP A 296 26.77 -0.24 5.61
C ASP A 296 27.24 0.38 4.29
N TYR A 297 26.83 1.62 4.02
CA TYR A 297 27.20 2.41 2.85
C TYR A 297 27.96 3.70 3.22
N GLY A 298 28.13 4.00 4.52
CA GLY A 298 28.64 5.25 5.09
C GLY A 298 30.12 5.21 5.45
N GLY A 299 30.93 4.57 4.60
CA GLY A 299 32.37 4.34 4.82
C GLY A 299 33.24 5.60 4.65
N ASN A 300 34.19 5.57 3.72
CA ASN A 300 35.06 6.72 3.47
C ASN A 300 34.31 7.80 2.65
N CYS A 301 33.76 8.81 3.32
CA CYS A 301 33.00 9.86 2.65
C CYS A 301 33.85 11.00 2.05
N LEU A 302 35.13 10.76 1.78
CA LEU A 302 35.98 11.65 0.99
C LEU A 302 35.57 11.59 -0.49
N VAL A 303 35.01 12.70 -0.98
CA VAL A 303 34.68 12.93 -2.41
C VAL A 303 35.92 12.79 -3.31
N TYR A 304 37.08 13.20 -2.79
CA TYR A 304 38.40 12.98 -3.39
C TYR A 304 39.29 12.35 -2.31
N ASP A 305 39.73 11.13 -2.52
CA ASP A 305 40.66 10.44 -1.63
C ASP A 305 42.11 10.63 -2.10
N PRO A 306 42.92 11.47 -1.42
CA PRO A 306 44.32 11.66 -1.77
C PRO A 306 45.20 10.44 -1.47
N GLY A 307 44.70 9.44 -0.73
CA GLY A 307 45.41 8.20 -0.40
C GLY A 307 45.33 7.11 -1.47
N ASN A 308 44.40 7.21 -2.43
CA ASN A 308 44.27 6.28 -3.55
C ASN A 308 44.74 6.93 -4.85
N GLU A 309 46.04 6.85 -5.13
CA GLU A 309 46.66 7.46 -6.32
C GLU A 309 46.13 6.89 -7.65
N THR A 310 45.54 5.67 -7.64
CA THR A 310 45.02 5.01 -8.85
C THR A 310 43.57 5.35 -9.18
N ASP A 311 42.72 5.57 -8.18
CA ASP A 311 41.37 6.12 -8.36
C ASP A 311 41.00 7.03 -7.18
N PRO A 312 41.32 8.33 -7.25
CA PRO A 312 40.95 9.28 -6.21
C PRO A 312 39.44 9.51 -6.05
N PHE A 313 38.61 9.03 -6.98
CA PHE A 313 37.16 9.26 -7.01
C PHE A 313 36.34 7.97 -6.82
N HIS A 314 36.96 6.86 -6.41
CA HIS A 314 36.30 5.56 -6.21
C HIS A 314 35.03 5.66 -5.34
N ASN A 315 35.07 6.43 -4.25
CA ASN A 315 33.92 6.68 -3.36
C ASN A 315 32.71 7.32 -4.07
N ILE A 316 32.89 7.97 -5.22
CA ILE A 316 31.79 8.47 -6.07
C ILE A 316 31.34 7.39 -7.06
N TRP A 317 32.29 6.71 -7.73
CA TRP A 317 31.95 5.70 -8.74
C TRP A 317 31.20 4.50 -8.15
N ASP A 318 31.56 4.08 -6.94
CA ASP A 318 30.88 3.03 -6.18
C ASP A 318 29.44 3.41 -5.75
N LYS A 319 29.08 4.70 -5.83
CA LYS A 319 27.75 5.25 -5.51
C LYS A 319 26.91 5.61 -6.74
N LEU A 320 27.54 5.74 -7.92
CA LEU A 320 26.84 5.94 -9.20
C LEU A 320 26.29 4.62 -9.78
N ASP A 321 25.64 3.82 -8.93
CA ASP A 321 25.11 2.50 -9.25
C ASP A 321 23.60 2.54 -9.63
N GLY A 322 22.85 1.46 -9.36
CA GLY A 322 21.42 1.39 -9.59
C GLY A 322 20.56 2.31 -8.72
N PHE A 323 21.07 2.85 -7.61
CA PHE A 323 20.30 3.71 -6.71
C PHE A 323 20.04 5.11 -7.30
N VAL A 324 21.02 5.72 -7.99
CA VAL A 324 20.86 7.02 -8.68
C VAL A 324 19.66 7.06 -9.65
N PRO A 325 19.52 6.15 -10.64
CA PRO A 325 18.34 6.12 -11.49
C PRO A 325 17.07 5.71 -10.71
N ALA A 326 17.17 4.88 -9.66
CA ALA A 326 16.02 4.53 -8.83
C ALA A 326 15.46 5.74 -8.07
N HIS A 327 16.31 6.60 -7.48
CA HIS A 327 15.91 7.86 -6.86
C HIS A 327 15.31 8.82 -7.88
N PHE A 328 15.96 9.06 -9.02
CA PHE A 328 15.41 9.92 -10.07
C PHE A 328 14.03 9.47 -10.58
N PHE A 329 13.89 8.20 -10.97
CA PHE A 329 12.61 7.68 -11.47
C PHE A 329 11.55 7.53 -10.37
N GLY A 330 11.98 7.20 -9.14
CA GLY A 330 11.12 7.18 -7.96
C GLY A 330 10.48 8.54 -7.71
N TRP A 331 11.29 9.61 -7.66
CA TRP A 331 10.79 10.98 -7.45
C TRP A 331 10.00 11.54 -8.61
N TYR A 332 10.34 11.15 -9.84
CA TYR A 332 9.50 11.40 -11.01
C TYR A 332 8.09 10.81 -10.82
N LEU A 333 7.98 9.53 -10.46
CA LEU A 333 6.70 8.84 -10.26
C LEU A 333 5.92 9.38 -9.04
N LYS A 334 6.59 9.56 -7.89
CA LYS A 334 6.01 10.21 -6.68
C LYS A 334 5.40 11.57 -7.04
N THR A 335 6.08 12.37 -7.88
CA THR A 335 5.58 13.68 -8.32
C THR A 335 4.33 13.58 -9.19
N LEU A 336 4.19 12.55 -10.05
CA LEU A 336 2.96 12.32 -10.82
C LEU A 336 1.75 11.96 -9.93
N MET A 337 2.00 11.38 -8.75
CA MET A 337 1.00 11.04 -7.74
C MET A 337 0.62 12.24 -6.87
N ILE A 338 1.60 12.95 -6.31
CA ILE A 338 1.42 14.06 -5.34
C ILE A 338 1.05 15.38 -6.03
N ARG A 339 1.57 15.62 -7.23
CA ARG A 339 1.27 16.75 -8.13
C ARG A 339 1.51 18.16 -7.59
N ASP A 340 2.32 18.30 -6.54
CA ASP A 340 2.69 19.58 -5.94
C ASP A 340 4.19 19.64 -5.64
N TRP A 341 4.84 20.70 -6.13
CA TRP A 341 6.30 20.90 -5.99
C TRP A 341 6.73 20.99 -4.52
N TRP A 342 6.02 21.79 -3.72
CA TRP A 342 6.42 22.05 -2.34
C TRP A 342 6.23 20.80 -1.48
N MET A 343 5.12 20.10 -1.65
CA MET A 343 4.89 18.86 -0.93
C MET A 343 5.91 17.77 -1.29
N CYS A 344 6.29 17.64 -2.57
CA CYS A 344 7.34 16.70 -2.97
C CYS A 344 8.71 17.07 -2.38
N MET A 345 9.13 18.34 -2.48
CA MET A 345 10.41 18.79 -1.90
C MET A 345 10.46 18.62 -0.38
N ILE A 346 9.34 18.86 0.33
CA ILE A 346 9.25 18.64 1.78
C ILE A 346 9.41 17.15 2.10
N ILE A 347 8.69 16.26 1.42
CA ILE A 347 8.81 14.80 1.66
C ILE A 347 10.23 14.33 1.34
N SER A 348 10.86 14.83 0.27
CA SER A 348 12.25 14.48 -0.09
C SER A 348 13.22 14.86 1.03
N VAL A 349 13.27 16.14 1.42
CA VAL A 349 14.16 16.61 2.49
C VAL A 349 13.86 15.94 3.84
N MET A 350 12.59 15.64 4.13
CA MET A 350 12.22 14.93 5.36
C MET A 350 12.59 13.45 5.34
N PHE A 351 12.71 12.82 4.17
CA PHE A 351 13.09 11.41 4.07
C PHE A 351 14.59 11.23 4.34
N GLU A 352 15.46 12.01 3.70
CA GLU A 352 16.92 12.01 4.02
C GLU A 352 17.17 12.30 5.50
N PHE A 353 16.41 13.24 6.09
CA PHE A 353 16.52 13.55 7.51
C PHE A 353 16.03 12.39 8.41
N LEU A 354 15.10 11.55 7.95
CA LEU A 354 14.72 10.31 8.64
C LEU A 354 15.82 9.26 8.55
N GLU A 355 16.51 9.12 7.41
CA GLU A 355 17.63 8.18 7.24
C GLU A 355 18.79 8.55 8.18
N TYR A 356 19.23 9.81 8.19
CA TYR A 356 20.14 10.33 9.22
C TYR A 356 19.65 10.12 10.66
N SER A 357 18.34 10.23 10.89
CA SER A 357 17.80 10.04 12.23
C SER A 357 17.81 8.58 12.67
N LEU A 358 17.88 7.63 11.73
CA LEU A 358 17.61 6.21 11.95
C LEU A 358 18.77 5.29 11.49
N GLU A 359 19.90 5.83 11.02
CA GLU A 359 21.11 5.05 10.70
C GLU A 359 21.60 4.18 11.88
N HIS A 360 21.41 4.66 13.11
CA HIS A 360 21.71 3.91 14.34
C HIS A 360 20.76 2.73 14.60
N GLN A 361 19.64 2.63 13.88
CA GLN A 361 18.70 1.50 13.90
C GLN A 361 18.90 0.57 12.71
N LEU A 362 19.18 1.12 11.52
CA LEU A 362 19.42 0.37 10.30
C LEU A 362 20.71 0.88 9.63
N PRO A 363 21.82 0.12 9.65
CA PRO A 363 23.08 0.51 8.99
C PRO A 363 22.93 0.79 7.49
N ASN A 364 21.88 0.22 6.88
CA ASN A 364 21.43 0.51 5.52
C ASN A 364 21.10 1.99 5.23
N PHE A 365 20.90 2.83 6.26
CA PHE A 365 20.66 4.28 6.12
C PHE A 365 21.91 5.13 6.38
N SER A 366 23.02 4.53 6.80
CA SER A 366 24.27 5.28 6.92
C SER A 366 24.85 5.44 5.52
N GLU A 367 24.75 6.66 4.98
CA GLU A 367 25.28 7.05 3.68
C GLU A 367 26.12 8.32 3.82
N CYS A 368 26.81 8.70 2.75
CA CYS A 368 27.73 9.83 2.83
C CYS A 368 26.98 11.17 2.86
N TRP A 369 27.56 12.18 3.53
CA TRP A 369 26.86 13.46 3.69
C TRP A 369 26.56 14.17 2.34
N TRP A 370 27.39 13.91 1.33
CA TRP A 370 27.19 14.42 -0.02
C TRP A 370 26.28 13.51 -0.86
N ASP A 371 26.07 12.24 -0.48
CA ASP A 371 25.02 11.38 -1.07
C ASP A 371 23.67 12.04 -0.76
N HIS A 372 23.25 12.01 0.51
CA HIS A 372 21.99 12.61 0.98
C HIS A 372 21.73 14.01 0.41
N TRP A 373 22.62 14.99 0.69
CA TRP A 373 22.31 16.38 0.40
C TRP A 373 22.57 16.83 -1.04
N ILE A 374 23.54 16.22 -1.74
CA ILE A 374 23.91 16.66 -3.10
C ILE A 374 23.42 15.64 -4.13
N MET A 375 23.75 14.36 -3.97
CA MET A 375 23.29 13.33 -4.89
C MET A 375 21.77 13.18 -4.82
N ASP A 376 21.19 12.99 -3.64
CA ASP A 376 19.78 12.65 -3.54
C ASP A 376 18.88 13.89 -3.52
N VAL A 377 18.91 14.76 -2.50
CA VAL A 377 18.01 15.95 -2.48
C VAL A 377 18.13 16.79 -3.77
N ILE A 378 19.35 17.16 -4.17
CA ILE A 378 19.55 18.16 -5.23
C ILE A 378 19.51 17.53 -6.63
N LEU A 379 20.29 16.47 -6.87
CA LEU A 379 20.40 15.88 -8.20
C LEU A 379 19.26 14.89 -8.47
N CYS A 380 19.24 13.72 -7.85
CA CYS A 380 18.28 12.65 -8.17
C CYS A 380 16.84 13.06 -7.89
N ASN A 381 16.55 13.42 -6.63
CA ASN A 381 15.21 13.76 -6.15
C ASN A 381 14.75 15.08 -6.79
N GLY A 382 15.58 16.12 -6.72
CA GLY A 382 15.29 17.45 -7.27
C GLY A 382 15.03 17.45 -8.79
N LEU A 383 15.86 16.76 -9.59
CA LEU A 383 15.63 16.64 -11.03
C LEU A 383 14.44 15.75 -11.34
N GLY A 384 14.22 14.67 -10.59
CA GLY A 384 13.03 13.81 -10.70
C GLY A 384 11.73 14.59 -10.50
N ILE A 385 11.67 15.38 -9.43
CA ILE A 385 10.55 16.29 -9.13
C ILE A 385 10.39 17.36 -10.23
N TYR A 386 11.47 17.98 -10.70
CA TYR A 386 11.41 18.95 -11.80
C TYR A 386 10.85 18.35 -13.10
N CYS A 387 11.35 17.19 -13.52
CA CYS A 387 10.86 16.46 -14.69
C CYS A 387 9.41 16.00 -14.53
N GLY A 388 9.02 15.59 -13.32
CA GLY A 388 7.63 15.30 -12.94
C GLY A 388 6.73 16.53 -13.14
N MET A 389 7.09 17.67 -12.53
CA MET A 389 6.32 18.92 -12.64
C MET A 389 6.24 19.46 -14.09
N LYS A 390 7.29 19.30 -14.91
CA LYS A 390 7.24 19.61 -16.34
C LYS A 390 6.28 18.68 -17.09
N THR A 391 6.28 17.38 -16.78
CA THR A 391 5.32 16.42 -17.34
C THR A 391 3.88 16.78 -16.97
N LEU A 392 3.62 17.14 -15.70
CA LEU A 392 2.31 17.58 -15.21
C LEU A 392 1.80 18.83 -15.96
N SER A 393 2.69 19.81 -16.20
CA SER A 393 2.37 21.01 -16.99
C SER A 393 2.04 20.66 -18.45
N TRP A 394 2.80 19.74 -19.06
CA TRP A 394 2.53 19.27 -20.42
C TRP A 394 1.23 18.48 -20.55
N LEU A 395 0.82 17.75 -19.51
CA LEU A 395 -0.44 16.99 -19.48
C LEU A 395 -1.66 17.89 -19.21
N SER A 396 -1.54 18.91 -18.35
CA SER A 396 -2.66 19.82 -18.03
C SER A 396 -3.04 20.75 -19.19
N LEU A 397 -2.10 21.08 -20.08
CA LEU A 397 -2.35 21.91 -21.27
C LEU A 397 -3.06 21.16 -22.42
N LYS A 398 -3.34 19.86 -22.29
CA LYS A 398 -3.93 19.07 -23.38
C LYS A 398 -5.44 19.15 -23.43
N THR A 399 -5.93 19.88 -24.42
CA THR A 399 -7.28 19.69 -24.94
C THR A 399 -7.31 18.45 -25.85
N TYR A 400 -7.98 17.40 -25.42
CA TYR A 400 -8.08 16.17 -26.21
C TYR A 400 -9.14 16.29 -27.31
N LYS A 401 -8.71 16.31 -28.58
CA LYS A 401 -9.61 16.16 -29.73
C LYS A 401 -9.79 14.66 -30.03
N TRP A 402 -10.90 14.09 -29.55
CA TRP A 402 -11.21 12.67 -29.69
C TRP A 402 -11.79 12.31 -31.07
N GLN A 403 -10.97 12.35 -32.12
CA GLN A 403 -11.31 11.64 -33.36
C GLN A 403 -11.20 10.11 -33.14
N GLY A 404 -12.14 9.35 -33.71
CA GLY A 404 -12.12 7.89 -33.72
C GLY A 404 -10.91 7.35 -34.49
N LEU A 405 -10.38 6.19 -34.08
CA LEU A 405 -9.13 5.62 -34.63
C LEU A 405 -9.20 5.37 -36.14
N TRP A 406 -10.39 5.00 -36.63
CA TRP A 406 -10.68 4.75 -38.04
C TRP A 406 -10.69 6.03 -38.90
N ASN A 407 -10.97 7.19 -38.30
CA ASN A 407 -11.02 8.49 -38.97
C ASN A 407 -9.62 9.14 -39.11
N ILE A 408 -8.55 8.46 -38.68
CA ILE A 408 -7.17 8.95 -38.78
C ILE A 408 -6.50 8.27 -40.00
N PRO A 409 -6.20 8.99 -41.09
CA PRO A 409 -5.73 8.37 -42.33
C PRO A 409 -4.28 7.87 -42.26
N THR A 410 -3.45 8.40 -41.35
CA THR A 410 -2.01 8.07 -41.29
C THR A 410 -1.68 7.08 -40.18
N TYR A 411 -0.80 6.11 -40.46
CA TYR A 411 -0.31 5.16 -39.46
C TYR A 411 0.37 5.85 -38.27
N LYS A 412 1.19 6.88 -38.53
CA LYS A 412 1.80 7.73 -37.50
C LYS A 412 0.74 8.43 -36.62
N GLY A 413 -0.38 8.85 -37.21
CA GLY A 413 -1.52 9.41 -36.48
C GLY A 413 -2.22 8.36 -35.61
N LYS A 414 -2.46 7.15 -36.13
CA LYS A 414 -3.06 6.03 -35.38
C LYS A 414 -2.17 5.62 -34.19
N MET A 415 -0.87 5.43 -34.42
CA MET A 415 0.10 5.12 -33.35
C MET A 415 0.15 6.23 -32.29
N LYS A 416 0.21 7.50 -32.70
CA LYS A 416 0.12 8.67 -31.80
C LYS A 416 -1.17 8.67 -30.98
N ARG A 417 -2.31 8.30 -31.58
CA ARG A 417 -3.62 8.21 -30.92
C ARG A 417 -3.70 7.07 -29.90
N ILE A 418 -3.06 5.93 -30.18
CA ILE A 418 -2.92 4.78 -29.26
C ILE A 418 -2.04 5.16 -28.07
N VAL A 419 -0.88 5.78 -28.29
CA VAL A 419 -0.03 6.27 -27.18
C VAL A 419 -0.77 7.29 -26.30
N PHE A 420 -1.56 8.21 -26.90
CA PHE A 420 -2.44 9.13 -26.14
C PHE A 420 -3.74 8.51 -25.58
N GLN A 421 -3.92 7.19 -25.70
CA GLN A 421 -4.96 6.47 -24.95
C GLN A 421 -4.49 6.12 -23.54
N PHE A 422 -3.17 6.01 -23.32
CA PHE A 422 -2.58 5.75 -22.00
C PHE A 422 -2.40 7.02 -21.15
N THR A 423 -2.50 8.23 -21.74
CA THR A 423 -2.58 9.46 -20.93
C THR A 423 -3.98 9.61 -20.30
N PRO A 424 -4.09 10.07 -19.04
CA PRO A 424 -5.37 10.18 -18.34
C PRO A 424 -6.40 11.06 -19.03
N TYR A 425 -7.67 10.70 -18.81
CA TYR A 425 -8.83 11.26 -19.48
C TYR A 425 -8.97 12.78 -19.29
N SER A 426 -8.77 13.23 -18.05
CA SER A 426 -8.58 14.62 -17.66
C SER A 426 -7.38 14.70 -16.73
N TRP A 427 -6.68 15.85 -16.71
CA TRP A 427 -5.54 16.05 -15.81
C TRP A 427 -5.78 17.27 -14.89
N VAL A 428 -6.23 17.00 -13.67
CA VAL A 428 -6.44 18.02 -12.65
C VAL A 428 -5.14 18.27 -11.87
N LYS A 429 -4.73 19.53 -11.81
CA LYS A 429 -3.68 20.03 -10.91
C LYS A 429 -4.24 20.11 -9.49
N PHE A 430 -3.50 19.63 -8.49
CA PHE A 430 -3.94 19.73 -7.10
C PHE A 430 -3.57 21.09 -6.52
N GLU A 431 -4.57 21.81 -5.99
CA GLU A 431 -4.37 23.05 -5.24
C GLU A 431 -4.62 22.80 -3.75
N TRP A 432 -3.66 22.19 -3.07
CA TRP A 432 -3.78 21.80 -1.66
C TRP A 432 -4.12 22.97 -0.73
N LYS A 433 -3.49 24.13 -0.98
CA LYS A 433 -3.64 25.37 -0.19
C LYS A 433 -3.49 25.10 1.33
N PRO A 434 -2.37 24.49 1.78
CA PRO A 434 -2.23 24.00 3.16
C PRO A 434 -2.49 25.10 4.21
N ALA A 435 -1.94 26.30 4.00
CA ALA A 435 -2.09 27.44 4.90
C ALA A 435 -3.48 28.13 4.88
N SER A 436 -4.48 27.59 4.17
CA SER A 436 -5.81 28.23 4.03
C SER A 436 -6.72 28.05 5.24
N SER A 437 -6.67 26.87 5.89
CA SER A 437 -7.46 26.54 7.08
C SER A 437 -6.72 25.51 7.92
N LEU A 438 -6.96 25.50 9.23
CA LEU A 438 -6.32 24.54 10.14
C LEU A 438 -6.61 23.09 9.73
N ARG A 439 -7.83 22.78 9.26
CA ARG A 439 -8.19 21.46 8.74
C ARG A 439 -7.33 21.04 7.53
N ARG A 440 -7.10 21.94 6.57
CA ARG A 440 -6.26 21.65 5.40
C ARG A 440 -4.78 21.56 5.74
N TRP A 441 -4.30 22.36 6.70
CA TRP A 441 -2.96 22.27 7.23
C TRP A 441 -2.68 20.90 7.87
N LEU A 442 -3.49 20.52 8.86
CA LEU A 442 -3.36 19.23 9.55
C LEU A 442 -3.53 18.05 8.59
N ALA A 443 -4.44 18.15 7.60
CA ALA A 443 -4.57 17.12 6.57
C ALA A 443 -3.29 16.96 5.73
N VAL A 444 -2.66 18.06 5.28
CA VAL A 444 -1.40 17.97 4.52
C VAL A 444 -0.25 17.43 5.38
N CYS A 445 -0.15 17.83 6.64
CA CYS A 445 0.80 17.22 7.59
C CYS A 445 0.56 15.71 7.75
N GLY A 446 -0.70 15.28 7.86
CA GLY A 446 -1.07 13.86 7.93
C GLY A 446 -0.73 13.07 6.66
N ILE A 447 -0.92 13.67 5.47
CA ILE A 447 -0.55 13.02 4.20
C ILE A 447 0.97 12.87 4.11
N ILE A 448 1.74 13.90 4.48
CA ILE A 448 3.21 13.84 4.53
C ILE A 448 3.66 12.73 5.50
N PHE A 449 3.09 12.67 6.70
CA PHE A 449 3.38 11.61 7.67
C PHE A 449 3.09 10.21 7.12
N VAL A 450 1.93 9.98 6.51
CA VAL A 450 1.58 8.67 5.92
C VAL A 450 2.50 8.30 4.76
N PHE A 451 2.94 9.27 3.94
CA PHE A 451 3.93 9.03 2.88
C PHE A 451 5.27 8.59 3.47
N LEU A 452 5.83 9.37 4.41
CA LEU A 452 7.11 9.05 5.04
C LEU A 452 7.06 7.72 5.79
N LEU A 453 5.95 7.41 6.47
CA LEU A 453 5.75 6.11 7.13
C LEU A 453 5.69 4.95 6.11
N ALA A 454 4.99 5.12 4.99
CA ALA A 454 4.93 4.10 3.93
C ALA A 454 6.29 3.88 3.26
N GLU A 455 7.10 4.93 3.12
CA GLU A 455 8.47 4.83 2.61
C GLU A 455 9.37 4.13 3.64
N LEU A 456 9.33 4.52 4.90
CA LEU A 456 10.09 3.91 5.99
C LEU A 456 9.75 2.42 6.18
N ASN A 457 8.46 2.06 6.13
CA ASN A 457 7.99 0.68 6.16
C ASN A 457 8.66 -0.20 5.08
N THR A 458 9.04 0.37 3.92
CA THR A 458 9.78 -0.37 2.87
C THR A 458 11.06 -0.98 3.41
N PHE A 459 11.81 -0.19 4.18
CA PHE A 459 13.14 -0.55 4.70
C PHE A 459 13.02 -1.45 5.93
N TYR A 460 12.11 -1.14 6.85
CA TYR A 460 11.91 -1.99 8.03
C TYR A 460 11.25 -3.32 7.69
N LEU A 461 10.30 -3.40 6.76
CA LEU A 461 9.70 -4.68 6.36
C LEU A 461 10.73 -5.61 5.71
N LYS A 462 11.60 -5.11 4.81
CA LYS A 462 12.67 -5.94 4.24
C LYS A 462 13.62 -6.45 5.34
N PHE A 463 13.91 -5.61 6.33
CA PHE A 463 14.79 -5.96 7.45
C PHE A 463 14.15 -7.03 8.36
N VAL A 464 12.97 -6.76 8.92
CA VAL A 464 12.35 -7.67 9.90
C VAL A 464 11.92 -9.02 9.31
N LEU A 465 11.61 -9.09 8.01
CA LEU A 465 11.25 -10.32 7.29
C LEU A 465 12.44 -11.01 6.58
N TRP A 466 13.66 -10.45 6.67
CA TRP A 466 14.86 -10.94 5.97
C TRP A 466 14.67 -11.06 4.43
N MET A 467 14.23 -9.98 3.78
CA MET A 467 14.17 -9.86 2.33
C MET A 467 15.37 -9.03 1.82
N PRO A 468 16.15 -9.52 0.84
CA PRO A 468 17.21 -8.74 0.21
C PRO A 468 16.65 -7.46 -0.45
N PRO A 469 17.41 -6.35 -0.53
CA PRO A 469 16.96 -5.11 -1.19
C PRO A 469 16.54 -5.32 -2.65
N GLU A 470 17.27 -6.18 -3.37
CA GLU A 470 17.03 -6.54 -4.77
C GLU A 470 15.87 -7.53 -4.97
N HIS A 471 15.27 -8.05 -3.88
CA HIS A 471 14.26 -9.10 -3.98
C HIS A 471 12.98 -8.56 -4.62
N TYR A 472 12.40 -9.36 -5.54
CA TYR A 472 11.26 -8.93 -6.34
C TYR A 472 10.02 -8.54 -5.50
N LEU A 473 9.88 -9.04 -4.26
CA LEU A 473 8.79 -8.61 -3.35
C LEU A 473 8.92 -7.14 -2.95
N VAL A 474 10.14 -6.63 -2.77
CA VAL A 474 10.39 -5.21 -2.48
C VAL A 474 10.00 -4.37 -3.71
N LEU A 475 10.41 -4.79 -4.91
CA LEU A 475 10.02 -4.14 -6.16
C LEU A 475 8.50 -4.19 -6.40
N LEU A 476 7.84 -5.33 -6.16
CA LEU A 476 6.39 -5.46 -6.28
C LEU A 476 5.66 -4.53 -5.32
N ARG A 477 6.15 -4.33 -4.09
CA ARG A 477 5.60 -3.37 -3.14
C ARG A 477 5.74 -1.93 -3.65
N LEU A 478 6.88 -1.56 -4.23
CA LEU A 478 7.07 -0.24 -4.85
C LEU A 478 6.09 -0.02 -6.03
N VAL A 479 5.96 -1.01 -6.92
CA VAL A 479 5.00 -0.98 -8.04
C VAL A 479 3.56 -0.89 -7.55
N PHE A 480 3.20 -1.60 -6.47
CA PHE A 480 1.90 -1.51 -5.81
C PHE A 480 1.61 -0.07 -5.36
N PHE A 481 2.49 0.53 -4.55
CA PHE A 481 2.28 1.89 -4.02
C PHE A 481 2.20 2.96 -5.12
N VAL A 482 2.98 2.84 -6.20
CA VAL A 482 2.86 3.75 -7.37
C VAL A 482 1.46 3.70 -7.99
N ASN A 483 0.86 2.52 -8.11
CA ASN A 483 -0.47 2.36 -8.69
C ASN A 483 -1.59 2.81 -7.76
N VAL A 484 -1.60 2.36 -6.50
CA VAL A 484 -2.70 2.68 -5.57
C VAL A 484 -2.60 4.10 -5.02
N GLY A 485 -1.39 4.61 -4.78
CA GLY A 485 -1.16 5.94 -4.20
C GLY A 485 -1.63 7.07 -5.11
N GLY A 486 -1.54 6.93 -6.44
CA GLY A 486 -2.10 7.91 -7.37
C GLY A 486 -3.64 8.03 -7.26
N VAL A 487 -4.33 6.90 -7.06
CA VAL A 487 -5.79 6.88 -6.86
C VAL A 487 -6.15 7.43 -5.47
N ALA A 488 -5.45 6.97 -4.42
CA ALA A 488 -5.63 7.43 -3.04
C ALA A 488 -5.44 8.96 -2.94
N MET A 489 -4.38 9.52 -3.53
CA MET A 489 -4.13 10.97 -3.52
C MET A 489 -5.24 11.77 -4.21
N ARG A 490 -5.81 11.23 -5.29
CA ARG A 490 -6.98 11.86 -5.94
C ARG A 490 -8.22 11.80 -5.05
N GLU A 491 -8.49 10.67 -4.40
CA GLU A 491 -9.60 10.52 -3.47
C GLU A 491 -9.46 11.43 -2.23
N ILE A 492 -8.25 11.59 -1.69
CA ILE A 492 -7.94 12.51 -0.58
C ILE A 492 -8.18 13.97 -1.01
N TYR A 493 -7.72 14.36 -2.19
CA TYR A 493 -7.97 15.69 -2.74
C TYR A 493 -9.48 15.96 -2.88
N ASP A 494 -10.24 15.02 -3.44
CA ASP A 494 -11.70 15.13 -3.61
C ASP A 494 -12.48 15.06 -2.28
N PHE A 495 -11.89 14.50 -1.23
CA PHE A 495 -12.41 14.54 0.13
C PHE A 495 -12.14 15.88 0.83
N MET A 496 -10.96 16.48 0.61
CA MET A 496 -10.58 17.79 1.16
C MET A 496 -11.26 18.98 0.47
N ASP A 497 -11.67 18.84 -0.80
CA ASP A 497 -12.31 19.91 -1.57
C ASP A 497 -13.85 19.93 -1.51
N ASP A 498 -14.48 18.85 -1.03
CA ASP A 498 -15.93 18.85 -0.83
C ASP A 498 -16.33 19.70 0.39
N PRO A 499 -17.22 20.70 0.26
CA PRO A 499 -17.67 21.49 1.40
C PRO A 499 -18.52 20.68 2.39
N ARG A 500 -19.03 19.50 2.00
CA ARG A 500 -19.84 18.65 2.88
C ARG A 500 -18.97 17.85 3.85
N PHE A 501 -19.01 18.24 5.12
CA PHE A 501 -18.26 17.64 6.22
C PHE A 501 -18.40 16.10 6.34
N HIS A 502 -19.55 15.55 5.94
CA HIS A 502 -19.90 14.13 6.10
C HIS A 502 -19.56 13.22 4.92
N LYS A 503 -18.77 13.69 3.94
CA LYS A 503 -18.29 12.83 2.85
C LYS A 503 -17.44 11.70 3.41
N LYS A 504 -17.59 10.47 2.90
CA LYS A 504 -16.70 9.36 3.26
C LYS A 504 -15.34 9.53 2.59
N LEU A 505 -14.27 9.11 3.27
CA LEU A 505 -12.96 8.94 2.63
C LEU A 505 -13.10 7.91 1.49
N GLY A 506 -12.33 8.08 0.41
CA GLY A 506 -12.32 7.15 -0.70
C GLY A 506 -11.80 5.76 -0.31
N GLN A 507 -12.20 4.75 -1.09
CA GLN A 507 -11.94 3.35 -0.78
C GLN A 507 -10.44 2.98 -0.88
N GLN A 508 -9.72 3.54 -1.85
CA GLN A 508 -8.27 3.33 -1.96
C GLN A 508 -7.51 4.15 -0.92
N ALA A 509 -7.91 5.39 -0.68
CA ALA A 509 -7.31 6.22 0.36
C ALA A 509 -7.42 5.60 1.75
N TRP A 510 -8.57 4.99 2.06
CA TRP A 510 -8.78 4.27 3.31
C TRP A 510 -7.93 2.99 3.38
N LEU A 511 -7.91 2.18 2.31
CA LEU A 511 -7.10 0.94 2.28
C LEU A 511 -5.60 1.21 2.36
N VAL A 512 -5.08 2.23 1.66
CA VAL A 512 -3.66 2.61 1.74
C VAL A 512 -3.29 3.05 3.16
N ALA A 513 -4.15 3.81 3.83
CA ALA A 513 -3.92 4.20 5.23
C ALA A 513 -3.96 2.99 6.19
N ALA A 514 -4.85 2.01 5.96
CA ALA A 514 -4.89 0.76 6.72
C ALA A 514 -3.60 -0.06 6.50
N ILE A 515 -3.21 -0.28 5.24
CA ILE A 515 -1.99 -0.99 4.85
C ILE A 515 -0.76 -0.37 5.51
N THR A 516 -0.54 0.93 5.37
CA THR A 516 0.62 1.61 5.99
C THR A 516 0.62 1.47 7.52
N ALA A 517 -0.54 1.44 8.18
CA ALA A 517 -0.64 1.21 9.61
C ALA A 517 -0.38 -0.26 9.99
N THR A 518 -0.95 -1.23 9.27
CA THR A 518 -0.74 -2.67 9.50
C THR A 518 0.72 -3.07 9.26
N GLU A 519 1.35 -2.55 8.21
CA GLU A 519 2.79 -2.66 7.95
C GLU A 519 3.64 -2.14 9.13
N PHE A 520 3.33 -0.95 9.65
CA PHE A 520 4.04 -0.38 10.80
C PHE A 520 3.84 -1.24 12.07
N LEU A 521 2.64 -1.77 12.30
CA LEU A 521 2.37 -2.69 13.43
C LEU A 521 3.16 -4.01 13.30
N ILE A 522 3.35 -4.53 12.09
CA ILE A 522 4.20 -5.70 11.83
C ILE A 522 5.66 -5.38 12.21
N VAL A 523 6.17 -4.22 11.78
CA VAL A 523 7.52 -3.73 12.10
C VAL A 523 7.71 -3.61 13.62
N VAL A 524 6.77 -2.95 14.31
CA VAL A 524 6.78 -2.80 15.79
C VAL A 524 6.73 -4.14 16.51
N LYS A 525 5.96 -5.11 16.01
CA LYS A 525 5.85 -6.45 16.61
C LYS A 525 7.10 -7.31 16.39
N TYR A 526 7.71 -7.24 15.22
CA TYR A 526 8.78 -8.17 14.82
C TYR A 526 10.18 -7.76 15.27
N ASP A 527 10.45 -6.48 15.47
CA ASP A 527 11.67 -6.03 16.14
C ASP A 527 11.46 -4.81 17.03
N PRO A 528 10.88 -5.01 18.24
CA PRO A 528 10.72 -3.93 19.19
C PRO A 528 12.08 -3.44 19.75
N TYR A 529 13.13 -4.26 19.74
CA TYR A 529 14.43 -3.88 20.31
C TYR A 529 15.04 -2.73 19.51
N THR A 530 15.21 -2.94 18.20
CA THR A 530 15.80 -1.95 17.28
C THR A 530 15.02 -0.62 17.28
N LEU A 531 13.69 -0.68 17.37
CA LEU A 531 12.83 0.52 17.44
C LEU A 531 12.89 1.25 18.78
N THR A 532 13.23 0.56 19.88
CA THR A 532 13.42 1.16 21.21
C THR A 532 14.82 1.71 21.46
N LEU A 533 15.73 1.59 20.48
CA LEU A 533 17.02 2.27 20.53
C LEU A 533 16.81 3.79 20.63
N SER A 534 17.47 4.40 21.60
CA SER A 534 17.36 5.83 21.86
C SER A 534 18.01 6.62 20.72
N LEU A 535 17.23 7.51 20.09
CA LEU A 535 17.75 8.48 19.11
C LEU A 535 18.99 9.20 19.68
N PRO A 536 20.05 9.43 18.87
CA PRO A 536 21.18 10.25 19.30
C PRO A 536 20.75 11.62 19.83
N PHE A 537 21.44 12.13 20.84
CA PHE A 537 21.01 13.34 21.55
C PHE A 537 20.85 14.55 20.61
N TYR A 538 21.77 14.73 19.66
CA TYR A 538 21.71 15.82 18.68
C TYR A 538 20.52 15.69 17.72
N ILE A 539 20.25 14.50 17.19
CA ILE A 539 19.05 14.18 16.38
C ILE A 539 17.77 14.52 17.18
N THR A 540 17.72 14.13 18.45
CA THR A 540 16.60 14.40 19.35
C THR A 540 16.35 15.91 19.51
N GLN A 541 17.40 16.71 19.69
CA GLN A 541 17.26 18.18 19.76
C GLN A 541 16.75 18.77 18.44
N CYS A 542 17.23 18.28 17.29
CA CYS A 542 16.75 18.72 15.97
C CYS A 542 15.25 18.42 15.76
N TRP A 543 14.77 17.23 16.13
CA TRP A 543 13.34 16.89 16.07
C TRP A 543 12.50 17.74 17.02
N ILE A 544 12.93 17.94 18.27
CA ILE A 544 12.24 18.80 19.25
C ILE A 544 12.14 20.23 18.71
N LEU A 545 13.23 20.80 18.19
CA LEU A 545 13.25 22.13 17.58
C LEU A 545 12.31 22.23 16.37
N GLY A 546 12.33 21.23 15.48
CA GLY A 546 11.44 21.17 14.32
C GLY A 546 9.96 21.11 14.70
N ILE A 547 9.61 20.27 15.68
CA ILE A 547 8.24 20.17 16.22
C ILE A 547 7.81 21.51 16.83
N ILE A 548 8.65 22.14 17.66
CA ILE A 548 8.38 23.46 18.26
C ILE A 548 8.18 24.52 17.17
N LEU A 549 9.00 24.53 16.12
CA LEU A 549 8.86 25.46 14.98
C LEU A 549 7.52 25.27 14.27
N VAL A 550 7.16 24.03 13.94
CA VAL A 550 5.89 23.69 13.26
C VAL A 550 4.67 24.06 14.13
N LEU A 551 4.71 23.74 15.42
CA LEU A 551 3.64 24.11 16.37
C LEU A 551 3.51 25.62 16.53
N THR A 552 4.63 26.32 16.70
CA THR A 552 4.68 27.79 16.85
C THR A 552 4.16 28.48 15.59
N TRP A 553 4.58 28.03 14.40
CA TRP A 553 4.07 28.53 13.13
C TRP A 553 2.57 28.26 12.97
N THR A 554 2.10 27.08 13.36
CA THR A 554 0.67 26.71 13.33
C THR A 554 -0.16 27.62 14.24
N ALA A 555 0.29 27.80 15.48
CA ALA A 555 -0.34 28.69 16.47
C ALA A 555 -0.37 30.15 15.97
N TRP A 556 0.77 30.63 15.47
CA TRP A 556 0.89 31.98 14.90
C TRP A 556 -0.04 32.18 13.70
N ARG A 557 0.01 31.26 12.72
CA ARG A 557 -0.74 31.37 11.47
C ARG A 557 -2.24 31.33 11.69
N PHE A 558 -2.77 30.39 12.48
CA PHE A 558 -4.21 30.13 12.53
C PHE A 558 -4.93 30.77 13.73
N PHE A 559 -4.22 31.15 14.78
CA PHE A 559 -4.82 31.77 15.96
C PHE A 559 -4.37 33.23 16.10
N ILE A 560 -3.07 33.48 16.25
CA ILE A 560 -2.55 34.84 16.56
C ILE A 560 -2.77 35.81 15.39
N ARG A 561 -2.49 35.39 14.15
CA ARG A 561 -2.59 36.25 12.96
C ARG A 561 -4.04 36.66 12.68
N ASP A 562 -4.97 35.72 12.78
CA ASP A 562 -6.39 35.97 12.51
C ASP A 562 -7.06 36.79 13.65
N ILE A 563 -6.57 36.68 14.89
CA ILE A 563 -6.92 37.62 15.99
C ILE A 563 -6.36 39.01 15.69
N THR A 564 -5.08 39.11 15.29
CA THR A 564 -4.40 40.39 15.03
C THR A 564 -5.02 41.14 13.85
N LEU A 565 -5.40 40.43 12.79
CA LEU A 565 -6.12 41.00 11.64
C LEU A 565 -7.50 41.51 12.04
N ARG A 566 -8.29 40.72 12.79
CA ARG A 566 -9.59 41.18 13.31
C ARG A 566 -9.46 42.38 14.24
N TYR A 567 -8.44 42.41 15.11
CA TYR A 567 -8.18 43.57 15.97
C TYR A 567 -7.79 44.83 15.18
N LYS A 568 -6.95 44.69 14.14
CA LYS A 568 -6.62 45.80 13.22
C LYS A 568 -7.86 46.32 12.49
N GLU A 569 -8.72 45.43 12.01
CA GLU A 569 -9.96 45.80 11.31
C GLU A 569 -10.94 46.53 12.25
N ILE A 570 -11.18 46.02 13.45
CA ILE A 570 -12.00 46.70 14.48
C ILE A 570 -11.42 48.08 14.83
N ARG A 571 -10.09 48.21 14.93
CA ARG A 571 -9.42 49.50 15.18
C ARG A 571 -9.62 50.47 14.01
N ARG A 572 -9.51 49.98 12.77
CA ARG A 572 -9.74 50.77 11.55
C ARG A 572 -11.17 51.27 11.46
N GLN A 573 -12.17 50.40 11.66
CA GLN A 573 -13.58 50.77 11.68
C GLN A 573 -13.89 51.80 12.77
N LYS A 574 -13.27 51.68 13.97
CA LYS A 574 -13.36 52.72 15.02
C LYS A 574 -12.73 54.05 14.62
N GLN A 575 -11.64 54.04 13.83
CA GLN A 575 -11.03 55.27 13.32
C GLN A 575 -11.86 55.91 12.20
N GLU A 576 -12.41 55.11 11.28
CA GLU A 576 -13.30 55.58 10.21
C GLU A 576 -14.60 56.16 10.79
N HIS A 577 -15.27 55.46 11.71
CA HIS A 577 -16.44 55.98 12.43
C HIS A 577 -16.11 57.23 13.28
N LYS A 578 -14.91 57.33 13.86
CA LYS A 578 -14.51 58.56 14.57
C LYS A 578 -14.32 59.71 13.57
N HIS A 579 -13.62 59.49 12.47
CA HIS A 579 -13.39 60.50 11.44
C HIS A 579 -14.71 60.98 10.79
N GLU A 580 -15.66 60.06 10.55
CA GLU A 580 -17.00 60.39 10.06
C GLU A 580 -17.80 61.20 11.08
N LYS A 581 -17.73 60.86 12.37
CA LYS A 581 -18.33 61.65 13.45
C LYS A 581 -17.70 63.05 13.57
N ASP A 582 -16.38 63.15 13.54
CA ASP A 582 -15.65 64.42 13.61
C ASP A 582 -15.96 65.29 12.37
N LYS A 583 -16.12 64.69 11.18
CA LYS A 583 -16.55 65.37 9.95
C LYS A 583 -18.02 65.81 10.00
N CYS A 584 -18.90 65.03 10.62
CA CYS A 584 -20.30 65.40 10.82
C CYS A 584 -20.45 66.56 11.81
N LEU A 585 -19.63 66.60 12.86
CA LEU A 585 -19.53 67.73 13.80
C LEU A 585 -18.99 68.97 13.07
N SER A 586 -17.88 68.85 12.34
CA SER A 586 -17.28 69.96 11.58
C SER A 586 -18.19 70.54 10.47
N ASN A 587 -19.12 69.74 9.93
CA ASN A 587 -20.15 70.24 9.00
C ASN A 587 -21.39 70.80 9.72
N GLY A 588 -21.61 70.46 11.00
CA GLY A 588 -22.73 70.96 11.80
C GLY A 588 -22.59 72.43 12.18
N ASP A 589 -21.36 72.87 12.48
CA ASP A 589 -21.08 74.26 12.89
C ASP A 589 -21.29 75.29 11.76
N GLY A 590 -21.30 74.85 10.49
CA GLY A 590 -21.62 75.72 9.36
C GLY A 590 -23.11 76.04 9.19
N HIS A 591 -24.02 75.21 9.72
CA HIS A 591 -25.45 75.35 9.44
C HIS A 591 -26.25 76.03 10.56
N SER A 592 -25.75 76.02 11.80
CA SER A 592 -26.36 76.75 12.92
C SER A 592 -26.12 78.27 12.82
N ALA A 593 -24.93 78.71 12.38
CA ALA A 593 -24.59 80.13 12.28
C ALA A 593 -25.46 80.91 11.28
N MET A 594 -25.81 80.31 10.13
CA MET A 594 -26.72 80.97 9.16
C MET A 594 -28.19 81.01 9.59
N LEU A 595 -28.62 80.20 10.57
CA LEU A 595 -30.02 80.17 11.03
C LEU A 595 -30.33 81.21 12.11
N GLU A 596 -29.34 81.69 12.88
CA GLU A 596 -29.56 82.81 13.81
C GLU A 596 -29.62 84.17 13.08
N GLU A 597 -28.76 84.41 12.08
CA GLU A 597 -28.75 85.69 11.35
C GLU A 597 -30.01 85.88 10.48
N GLN A 598 -30.59 84.79 9.96
CA GLN A 598 -31.84 84.84 9.19
C GLN A 598 -33.12 84.98 10.04
N ASN A 599 -33.06 84.63 11.34
CA ASN A 599 -34.17 84.86 12.28
C ASN A 599 -34.09 86.22 13.00
N GLY A 600 -32.88 86.76 13.23
CA GLY A 600 -32.70 88.10 13.81
C GLY A 600 -33.27 89.22 12.94
N SER A 601 -33.19 89.09 11.61
CA SER A 601 -33.74 90.06 10.65
C SER A 601 -35.26 89.99 10.53
N LYS A 602 -35.87 88.79 10.58
CA LYS A 602 -37.34 88.63 10.47
C LYS A 602 -38.13 89.00 11.73
N LEU A 603 -37.48 89.14 12.88
CA LEU A 603 -38.16 89.57 14.11
C LEU A 603 -38.24 91.10 14.27
N ARG A 604 -37.70 91.90 13.33
CA ARG A 604 -37.75 93.38 13.35
C ARG A 604 -38.79 94.01 12.43
N GLU A 605 -39.57 93.23 11.69
CA GLU A 605 -40.71 93.69 10.85
C GLU A 605 -42.08 93.21 11.38
N ARG A 606 -42.17 92.83 12.66
CA ARG A 606 -43.46 92.50 13.33
C ARG A 606 -43.61 93.14 14.71
N LYS A 607 -43.41 94.45 14.80
CA LYS A 607 -44.19 95.36 15.66
C LYS A 607 -43.87 96.81 15.33
N LEU A 608 -44.93 97.56 14.99
CA LEU A 608 -44.98 98.93 14.44
C LEU A 608 -44.66 98.97 12.94
#